data_AF-A0A7K4GSN6-F1
#
_entry.id   AF-A0A7K4GSN6-F1
#
_cell.length_a   1.000
_cell.length_b   1.000
_cell.length_c   1.000
_cell.angle_alpha   90.00
_cell.angle_beta   90.00
_cell.angle_gamma   90.00
#
_symmetry.space_group_name_H-M   'P 1'
#
loop_
_entity.id
_entity.type
_entity.pdbx_description
1 polymer ?
#
loop_
_entity_poly.entity_id
_entity_poly.type
_entity_poly.pdbx_seq_one_letter_code
_entity_poly.pdbx_strand_id
1 'polypeptide(L)' 'MNPISSDTLKDAQTHPEKYPDLSVKVTGYSARFIDLTKALQDDIIARTVFNEL' A
#
# COMPACT_ATOMS: atom_id res chain seq x y z
N MET A 1 2.03 16.77 -2.28
CA MET A 1 2.36 15.33 -2.27
C MET A 1 1.45 14.70 -1.24
N ASN A 2 0.37 14.03 -1.66
CA ASN A 2 -0.56 13.42 -0.72
C ASN A 2 0.10 12.12 -0.21
N PRO A 3 0.39 11.98 1.10
CA PRO A 3 0.82 10.70 1.63
C PRO A 3 -0.26 9.66 1.33
N ILE A 4 0.12 8.49 0.85
CA ILE A 4 -0.82 7.39 0.67
C ILE A 4 -1.23 6.95 2.08
N SER A 5 -2.45 7.28 2.48
CA SER A 5 -2.98 6.96 3.80
C SER A 5 -3.25 5.45 3.90
N SER A 6 -3.16 4.93 5.11
CA SER A 6 -3.47 3.53 5.41
C SER A 6 -4.87 3.10 4.94
N ASP A 7 -5.85 4.01 4.95
CA ASP A 7 -7.19 3.78 4.39
C ASP A 7 -7.17 3.51 2.88
N THR A 8 -6.33 4.22 2.12
CA THR A 8 -6.19 4.00 0.67
C THR A 8 -5.61 2.62 0.37
N LEU A 9 -4.64 2.17 1.17
CA LEU A 9 -4.06 0.83 1.05
C LEU A 9 -5.08 -0.26 1.40
N LYS A 10 -5.93 -0.03 2.41
CA LYS A 10 -7.03 -0.96 2.76
C LYS A 10 -8.11 -1.02 1.69
N ASP A 11 -8.49 0.13 1.10
CA ASP A 11 -9.44 0.12 -0.02
C ASP A 11 -8.84 -0.59 -1.23
N ALA A 12 -7.55 -0.39 -1.52
CA ALA A 12 -6.86 -1.08 -2.62
C ALA A 12 -6.69 -2.60 -2.41
N GLN A 13 -6.62 -3.06 -1.17
CA GLN A 13 -6.65 -4.49 -0.86
C GLN A 13 -8.04 -5.10 -1.15
N THR A 14 -9.11 -4.33 -0.94
CA THR A 14 -10.50 -4.78 -1.14
C THR A 14 -10.97 -4.59 -2.59
N HIS A 15 -10.49 -3.51 -3.23
CA HIS A 15 -10.87 -3.02 -4.55
C HIS A 15 -9.63 -2.73 -5.41
N PRO A 16 -8.81 -3.75 -5.77
CA PRO A 16 -7.61 -3.56 -6.58
C PRO A 16 -7.90 -2.90 -7.94
N GLU A 17 -9.11 -3.06 -8.48
CA GLU A 17 -9.57 -2.45 -9.73
C GLU A 17 -9.65 -0.92 -9.70
N LYS A 18 -9.83 -0.33 -8.51
CA LYS A 18 -9.85 1.13 -8.34
C LYS A 18 -8.44 1.71 -8.29
N TYR A 19 -7.44 0.87 -8.03
CA TYR A 19 -6.06 1.25 -7.74
C TYR A 19 -5.04 0.48 -8.60
N PRO A 20 -5.22 0.42 -9.94
CA PRO A 20 -4.33 -0.34 -10.81
C PRO A 20 -2.88 0.16 -10.81
N ASP A 21 -2.70 1.46 -10.56
CA ASP A 21 -1.40 2.14 -10.57
C ASP A 21 -0.86 2.45 -9.15
N LEU A 22 -1.50 1.88 -8.11
CA LEU A 22 -1.08 2.13 -6.73
C LEU A 22 0.29 1.53 -6.47
N SER A 23 1.26 2.43 -6.34
CA SER A 23 2.67 2.09 -6.19
C SER A 23 3.10 2.33 -4.75
N VAL A 24 3.72 1.32 -4.14
CA VAL A 24 4.25 1.38 -2.77
C VAL A 24 5.77 1.27 -2.80
N LYS A 25 6.41 2.01 -1.90
CA LYS A 25 7.87 2.02 -1.79
C LYS A 25 8.30 1.04 -0.70
N VAL A 26 8.97 -0.02 -1.12
CA VAL A 26 9.64 -1.00 -0.25
C VAL A 26 11.14 -0.66 -0.27
N THR A 27 11.89 -1.07 0.75
CA THR A 27 13.31 -0.73 0.90
C THR A 27 14.12 -1.16 -0.33
N GLY A 28 14.38 -0.21 -1.23
CA GLY A 28 15.16 -0.40 -2.45
C GLY A 28 14.38 -0.46 -3.77
N TYR A 29 13.04 -0.58 -3.77
CA TYR A 29 12.26 -0.60 -5.00
C TYR A 29 10.79 -0.18 -4.81
N SER A 30 10.19 0.34 -5.88
CA SER A 30 8.74 0.58 -5.96
C SER A 30 8.07 -0.61 -6.63
N ALA A 31 6.98 -1.09 -6.06
CA ALA A 31 6.16 -2.16 -6.63
C ALA A 31 4.68 -1.77 -6.60
N ARG A 32 3.86 -2.37 -7.48
CA ARG A 32 2.41 -2.19 -7.42
C ARG A 32 1.86 -2.93 -6.22
N PHE A 33 1.10 -2.23 -5.38
CA PHE A 33 0.54 -2.78 -4.14
C PHE A 33 -0.37 -3.98 -4.41
N ILE A 34 -1.18 -3.88 -5.48
CA ILE A 34 -2.14 -4.92 -5.89
C ILE A 34 -1.48 -6.20 -6.42
N ASP A 35 -0.20 -6.14 -6.82
CA ASP A 35 0.57 -7.32 -7.25
C ASP A 35 1.17 -8.10 -6.06
N LEU A 36 1.19 -7.49 -4.88
CA LEU A 36 1.78 -8.09 -3.69
C LEU A 36 0.82 -9.10 -3.05
N THR A 37 1.37 -10.06 -2.32
CA THR A 37 0.55 -10.99 -1.52
C THR A 37 -0.14 -10.25 -0.39
N LYS A 38 -1.29 -10.76 0.06
CA LYS A 38 -2.04 -10.16 1.16
C LYS A 38 -1.18 -9.93 2.42
N ALA A 39 -0.27 -10.85 2.74
CA ALA A 39 0.65 -10.71 3.86
C ALA A 39 1.62 -9.52 3.70
N LEU A 40 2.17 -9.31 2.49
CA LEU A 40 3.02 -8.16 2.18
C LEU A 40 2.23 -6.85 2.22
N GLN A 41 1.00 -6.86 1.69
CA GLN A 41 0.11 -5.71 1.75
C GLN A 41 -0.19 -5.31 3.20
N ASP A 42 -0.51 -6.28 4.06
CA ASP A 42 -0.77 -6.07 5.49
C ASP A 42 0.47 -5.51 6.21
N ASP A 43 1.68 -6.01 5.88
CA ASP A 43 2.96 -5.50 6.42
C ASP A 43 3.21 -4.04 6.02
N ILE A 44 2.93 -3.69 4.75
CA ILE A 44 3.06 -2.32 4.24
C ILE A 44 2.06 -1.39 4.93
N ILE A 45 0.79 -1.80 5.05
CA ILE A 45 -0.24 -1.03 5.76
C ILE A 45 0.20 -0.76 7.21
N ALA A 46 0.68 -1.78 7.91
CA ALA A 46 1.13 -1.65 9.29
C ALA A 46 2.31 -0.65 9.43
N ARG A 47 3.25 -0.68 8.48
CA ARG A 47 4.38 0.26 8.44
C ARG A 47 3.96 1.68 8.10
N THR A 48 3.01 1.86 7.18
CA THR A 48 2.46 3.18 6.83
C THR A 48 1.80 3.84 8.04
N VAL A 49 0.98 3.08 8.79
CA VAL A 49 0.36 3.57 10.04
C VAL A 49 1.43 3.98 11.08
N PHE A 50 2.53 3.24 11.15
CA PHE A 50 3.61 3.54 12.10
C PHE A 50 4.41 4.81 11.73
N ASN A 51 4.56 5.12 10.44
CA ASN A 51 5.32 6.30 9.99
C ASN A 51 4.49 7.61 10.02
N GLU A 52 3.18 7.53 10.30
CA GLU A 52 2.31 8.71 10.51
C GLU A 52 2.28 9.16 12.00
N LEU A 53 3.00 8.47 12.89
CA LEU A 53 3.25 8.84 14.30
C LEU A 53 4.56 9.62 14.46
#